data_AF-A0A7V0ZI73-F1
#
_entry.id   AF-A0A7V0ZI73-F1
#
_cell.length_a   1.000
_cell.length_b   1.000
_cell.length_c   1.000
_cell.angle_alpha   90.00
_cell.angle_beta   90.00
_cell.angle_gamma   90.00
#
_symmetry.space_group_name_H-M   'P 1'
#
loop_
_entity.id
_entity.type
_entity.pdbx_description
1 polymer ?
#
loop_
_entity_poly.entity_id
_entity_poly.type
_entity_poly.pdbx_seq_one_letter_code
_entity_poly.pdbx_strand_id
1 'polypeptide(L)'
;QATNTCIIFLFIYSGIASVLPVWILLQPRDYINSHLLIVGLALLYLGVFIARPELDAPMLRTTLDGPPIFPLLFVTIACGAISGFHGLVSSGTSSKQLDQLSDARFVGYGGMIGEGTLALASTIAAVAGISLVTQCNLPAVGNVVDLNWSVYYDSWSHATGNKAAAFVLGGGALIESLGFSKNLATTLMAVLVISFAATTLDTATRVQRFILSELGSVLNIKPLKNKLIATLIAVIPAMLLVFTNVSDPSTGVVKQTGWVLWPIFGASNQMLAALILMILTLYFWQRKKPIFPLLIPMLFLMGITIFSLIYKAKEFFGSNLLLFALDIFLIGLIIWMIIEGLVIVFNKVKKV
;
A
#
# COMPACT_ATOMS: atom_id res chain seq x y z
N GLN A 1 9.88 11.52 17.18
CA GLN A 1 8.92 12.53 16.69
C GLN A 1 9.44 13.10 15.40
N ALA A 2 8.76 12.88 14.26
CA ALA A 2 9.02 13.71 13.09
C ALA A 2 8.53 15.11 13.45
N THR A 3 9.43 16.09 13.47
CA THR A 3 9.01 17.49 13.67
C THR A 3 8.04 17.85 12.55
N ASN A 4 6.92 18.52 12.82
CA ASN A 4 5.94 18.92 11.80
C ASN A 4 6.60 19.55 10.56
N THR A 5 7.73 20.23 10.76
CA THR A 5 8.65 20.74 9.74
C THR A 5 9.11 19.70 8.71
N CYS A 6 9.49 18.49 9.13
CA CYS A 6 9.91 17.40 8.23
C CYS A 6 8.77 16.95 7.31
N ILE A 7 7.54 16.88 7.84
CA ILE A 7 6.35 16.52 7.05
C ILE A 7 6.11 17.58 5.97
N ILE A 8 6.19 18.87 6.34
CA ILE A 8 6.05 19.97 5.38
C ILE A 8 7.11 19.87 4.28
N PHE A 9 8.39 19.66 4.65
CA PHE A 9 9.46 19.50 3.67
C PHE A 9 9.25 18.31 2.75
N LEU A 10 8.76 17.17 3.24
CA LEU A 10 8.47 15.99 2.42
C LEU A 10 7.38 16.27 1.38
N PHE A 11 6.33 16.98 1.74
CA PHE A 11 5.26 17.35 0.80
C PHE A 11 5.71 18.41 -0.21
N ILE A 12 6.49 19.40 0.21
CA ILE A 12 7.10 20.38 -0.71
C ILE A 12 8.00 19.66 -1.71
N TYR A 13 8.87 18.77 -1.21
CA TYR A 13 9.72 17.91 -2.02
C TYR A 13 8.89 17.09 -3.02
N SER A 14 7.83 16.42 -2.56
CA SER A 14 6.97 15.61 -3.41
C SER A 14 6.28 16.43 -4.51
N GLY A 15 5.82 17.64 -4.17
CA GLY A 15 5.25 18.58 -5.14
C GLY A 15 6.25 18.94 -6.23
N ILE A 16 7.48 19.34 -5.85
CA ILE A 16 8.56 19.65 -6.80
C ILE A 16 8.88 18.43 -7.67
N ALA A 17 9.14 17.27 -7.04
CA ALA A 17 9.47 16.03 -7.72
C ALA A 17 8.41 15.67 -8.77
N SER A 18 7.12 15.74 -8.41
CA SER A 18 6.01 15.38 -9.29
C SER A 18 5.93 16.22 -10.59
N VAL A 19 6.43 17.46 -10.57
CA VAL A 19 6.44 18.39 -11.71
C VAL A 19 7.69 18.20 -12.57
N LEU A 20 8.80 17.80 -11.95
CA LEU A 20 10.04 17.54 -12.65
C LEU A 20 9.91 16.36 -13.62
N PRO A 21 10.62 16.41 -14.75
CA PRO A 21 10.74 15.27 -15.64
C PRO A 21 11.30 14.03 -14.94
N VAL A 22 10.77 12.87 -15.32
CA VAL A 22 11.02 11.58 -14.66
C VAL A 22 12.52 11.23 -14.61
N TRP A 23 13.25 11.52 -15.69
CA TRP A 23 14.68 11.19 -15.80
C TRP A 23 15.60 12.02 -14.89
N ILE A 24 15.16 13.18 -14.40
CA ILE A 24 16.00 14.06 -13.58
C ILE A 24 16.14 13.51 -12.15
N LEU A 25 15.05 13.00 -11.59
CA LEU A 25 15.01 12.63 -10.17
C LEU A 25 14.47 11.22 -9.94
N LEU A 26 13.28 10.91 -10.47
CA LEU A 26 12.60 9.64 -10.20
C LEU A 26 13.43 8.45 -10.73
N GLN A 27 13.86 8.49 -11.98
CA GLN A 27 14.57 7.37 -12.60
C GLN A 27 15.91 7.02 -11.94
N PRO A 28 16.85 7.97 -11.71
CA PRO A 28 18.12 7.64 -11.05
C PRO A 28 17.91 7.18 -9.60
N ARG A 29 16.92 7.75 -8.91
CA ARG A 29 16.58 7.36 -7.54
C ARG A 29 16.02 5.94 -7.48
N ASP A 30 15.04 5.64 -8.32
CA ASP A 30 14.41 4.32 -8.37
C ASP A 30 15.44 3.26 -8.77
N TYR A 31 16.37 3.60 -9.66
CA TYR A 31 17.50 2.74 -9.99
C TYR A 31 18.36 2.42 -8.75
N ILE A 32 18.79 3.42 -7.98
CA ILE A 32 19.57 3.19 -6.75
C ILE A 32 18.76 2.38 -5.72
N ASN A 33 17.48 2.71 -5.54
CA ASN A 33 16.61 2.02 -4.60
C ASN A 33 16.35 0.57 -4.99
N SER A 34 16.31 0.25 -6.28
CA SER A 34 16.21 -1.14 -6.75
C SER A 34 17.45 -1.97 -6.38
N HIS A 35 18.65 -1.38 -6.43
CA HIS A 35 19.87 -2.07 -5.99
C HIS A 35 19.87 -2.26 -4.47
N LEU A 36 19.45 -1.23 -3.72
CA LEU A 36 19.27 -1.32 -2.28
C LEU A 36 18.27 -2.44 -1.90
N LEU A 37 17.19 -2.60 -2.66
CA LEU A 37 16.23 -3.69 -2.47
C LEU A 37 16.89 -5.06 -2.62
N ILE A 38 17.60 -5.27 -3.73
CA ILE A 38 18.22 -6.56 -4.06
C ILE A 38 19.24 -6.94 -2.99
N VAL A 39 20.12 -5.99 -2.62
CA VAL A 39 21.12 -6.21 -1.57
C VAL A 39 20.44 -6.45 -0.21
N GLY A 40 19.44 -5.64 0.14
CA GLY A 40 18.70 -5.78 1.40
C GLY A 40 17.98 -7.11 1.51
N LEU A 41 17.31 -7.58 0.45
CA LEU A 41 16.66 -8.89 0.42
C LEU A 41 17.68 -10.03 0.52
N ALA A 42 18.81 -9.94 -0.19
CA ALA A 42 19.85 -10.94 -0.09
C ALA A 42 20.38 -11.07 1.34
N LEU A 43 20.66 -9.93 2.00
CA LEU A 43 21.10 -9.91 3.40
C LEU A 43 20.02 -10.45 4.35
N LEU A 44 18.75 -10.08 4.17
CA LEU A 44 17.66 -10.60 5.00
C LEU A 44 17.54 -12.12 4.88
N TYR A 45 17.50 -12.66 3.67
CA TYR A 45 17.37 -14.11 3.47
C TYR A 45 18.60 -14.87 3.98
N LEU A 46 19.81 -14.36 3.76
CA LEU A 46 21.02 -14.93 4.36
C LEU A 46 20.93 -14.93 5.89
N GLY A 47 20.49 -13.81 6.48
CA GLY A 47 20.27 -13.68 7.92
C GLY A 47 19.27 -14.71 8.45
N VAL A 48 18.18 -14.97 7.72
CA VAL A 48 17.21 -16.01 8.06
C VAL A 48 17.83 -17.41 8.07
N PHE A 49 18.64 -17.76 7.06
CA PHE A 49 19.26 -19.08 6.98
C PHE A 49 20.34 -19.32 8.05
N ILE A 50 21.04 -18.26 8.45
CA ILE A 50 22.09 -18.32 9.47
C ILE A 50 21.50 -18.28 10.88
N ALA A 51 20.66 -17.28 11.18
CA ALA A 51 20.08 -17.12 12.51
C ALA A 51 19.05 -18.19 12.86
N ARG A 52 18.29 -18.66 11.87
CA ARG A 52 17.18 -19.62 12.03
C ARG A 52 16.26 -19.24 13.19
N PRO A 53 15.68 -18.01 13.17
CA PRO A 53 14.91 -17.52 14.30
C PRO A 53 13.70 -18.42 14.58
N GLU A 54 13.45 -18.66 15.86
CA GLU A 54 12.23 -19.35 16.29
C GLU A 54 11.01 -18.44 16.10
N LEU A 55 9.89 -19.05 15.72
CA LEU A 55 8.64 -18.34 15.53
C LEU A 55 7.84 -18.41 16.84
N ASP A 56 7.99 -17.37 17.66
CA ASP A 56 7.27 -17.20 18.95
C ASP A 56 5.78 -16.84 18.76
N ALA A 57 5.40 -16.37 17.58
CA ALA A 57 4.03 -15.95 17.31
C ALA A 57 3.05 -17.14 17.25
N PRO A 58 1.87 -17.03 17.88
CA PRO A 58 0.84 -18.06 17.76
C PRO A 58 0.28 -18.11 16.33
N MET A 59 -0.06 -19.32 15.87
CA MET A 59 -0.69 -19.52 14.54
C MET A 59 -2.00 -18.74 14.39
N LEU A 60 -2.78 -18.65 15.47
CA LEU A 60 -4.01 -17.86 15.54
C LEU A 60 -4.05 -17.10 16.85
N ARG A 61 -4.21 -15.78 16.77
CA ARG A 61 -4.48 -14.93 17.92
C ARG A 61 -5.99 -14.74 18.06
N THR A 62 -6.54 -15.14 19.21
CA THR A 62 -7.99 -15.12 19.47
C THR A 62 -8.45 -13.91 20.28
N THR A 63 -7.54 -13.02 20.72
CA THR A 63 -7.93 -11.78 21.40
C THR A 63 -8.63 -10.85 20.40
N LEU A 64 -9.82 -10.36 20.74
CA LEU A 64 -10.72 -9.61 19.87
C LEU A 64 -10.49 -8.08 19.91
N ASP A 65 -9.28 -7.65 20.24
CA ASP A 65 -8.93 -6.22 20.33
C ASP A 65 -8.66 -5.56 18.97
N GLY A 66 -8.55 -6.37 17.91
CA GLY A 66 -8.35 -5.93 16.53
C GLY A 66 -9.60 -6.03 15.64
N PRO A 67 -9.58 -5.39 14.46
CA PRO A 67 -10.62 -5.53 13.45
C PRO A 67 -10.75 -6.98 12.97
N PRO A 68 -11.93 -7.42 12.49
CA PRO A 68 -12.12 -8.76 11.97
C PRO A 68 -11.18 -9.03 10.79
N ILE A 69 -10.57 -10.23 10.76
CA ILE A 69 -9.66 -10.65 9.69
C ILE A 69 -10.38 -10.60 8.34
N PHE A 70 -11.59 -11.16 8.24
CA PHE A 70 -12.37 -11.12 7.01
C PHE A 70 -13.51 -10.08 7.15
N PRO A 71 -13.69 -9.16 6.18
CA PRO A 71 -12.91 -8.97 4.94
C PRO A 71 -11.73 -7.99 5.09
N LEU A 72 -11.52 -7.38 6.27
CA LEU A 72 -10.64 -6.22 6.41
C LEU A 72 -9.16 -6.49 6.15
N LEU A 73 -8.68 -7.72 6.27
CA LEU A 73 -7.31 -8.10 5.92
C LEU A 73 -6.97 -7.73 4.46
N PHE A 74 -7.92 -7.94 3.55
CA PHE A 74 -7.71 -7.70 2.11
C PHE A 74 -7.68 -6.23 1.72
N VAL A 75 -8.25 -5.34 2.54
CA VAL A 75 -8.17 -3.89 2.33
C VAL A 75 -7.06 -3.24 3.18
N THR A 76 -6.69 -3.83 4.31
CA THR A 76 -5.58 -3.31 5.12
C THR A 76 -4.23 -3.64 4.51
N ILE A 77 -4.05 -4.83 3.92
CA ILE A 77 -2.87 -5.24 3.16
C ILE A 77 -3.06 -4.88 1.68
N ALA A 78 -3.12 -3.58 1.38
CA ALA A 78 -3.56 -3.05 0.09
C ALA A 78 -2.66 -3.44 -1.11
N CYS A 79 -1.39 -3.80 -0.91
CA CYS A 79 -0.47 -4.18 -1.99
C CYS A 79 -0.05 -5.67 -1.99
N GLY A 80 -0.53 -6.50 -1.06
CA GLY A 80 0.03 -7.85 -0.86
C GLY A 80 -0.53 -8.95 -1.76
N ALA A 81 -1.84 -8.95 -2.05
CA ALA A 81 -2.47 -10.02 -2.84
C ALA A 81 -2.75 -9.61 -4.29
N ILE A 82 -3.44 -8.48 -4.50
CA ILE A 82 -3.68 -7.83 -5.79
C ILE A 82 -3.78 -6.32 -5.51
N SER A 83 -3.20 -5.48 -6.38
CA SER A 83 -3.14 -4.02 -6.19
C SER A 83 -3.60 -3.25 -7.42
N GLY A 84 -4.65 -2.43 -7.26
CA GLY A 84 -5.15 -1.56 -8.31
C GLY A 84 -4.18 -0.44 -8.67
N PHE A 85 -3.45 0.08 -7.67
CA PHE A 85 -2.45 1.11 -7.84
C PHE A 85 -1.31 0.64 -8.76
N HIS A 86 -0.81 -0.58 -8.61
CA HIS A 86 0.18 -1.15 -9.55
C HIS A 86 -0.36 -1.25 -10.97
N GLY A 87 -1.65 -1.59 -11.13
CA GLY A 87 -2.31 -1.56 -12.44
C GLY A 87 -2.39 -0.15 -13.06
N LEU A 88 -2.60 0.87 -12.25
CA LEU A 88 -2.58 2.27 -12.69
C LEU A 88 -1.17 2.74 -13.05
N VAL A 89 -0.19 2.47 -12.20
CA VAL A 89 1.22 2.82 -12.43
C VAL A 89 1.75 2.10 -13.67
N SER A 90 1.46 0.80 -13.82
CA SER A 90 1.91 0.02 -14.97
C SER A 90 1.33 0.50 -16.29
N SER A 91 0.06 0.93 -16.32
CA SER A 91 -0.56 1.48 -17.53
C SER A 91 -0.07 2.90 -17.86
N GLY A 92 0.23 3.73 -16.86
CA GLY A 92 0.61 5.14 -17.06
C GLY A 92 2.11 5.42 -17.20
N THR A 93 2.96 4.64 -16.55
CA THR A 93 4.42 4.86 -16.45
C THR A 93 5.22 3.68 -16.99
N SER A 94 5.09 2.48 -16.40
CA SER A 94 5.92 1.33 -16.78
C SER A 94 5.76 0.95 -18.25
N SER A 95 4.53 0.95 -18.77
CA SER A 95 4.22 0.66 -20.19
C SER A 95 4.97 1.56 -21.18
N LYS A 96 5.33 2.79 -20.78
CA LYS A 96 6.04 3.78 -21.61
C LYS A 96 7.56 3.71 -21.47
N GLN A 97 8.05 2.92 -20.52
CA GLN A 97 9.47 2.73 -20.22
C GLN A 97 9.99 1.35 -20.66
N LEU A 98 9.10 0.46 -21.14
CA LEU A 98 9.51 -0.80 -21.75
C LEU A 98 10.12 -0.54 -23.13
N ASP A 99 11.27 -1.14 -23.40
CA ASP A 99 11.92 -1.06 -24.71
C ASP A 99 11.14 -1.87 -25.76
N GLN A 100 10.59 -3.02 -25.37
CA GLN A 100 9.79 -3.89 -26.23
C GLN A 100 8.71 -4.66 -25.45
N LEU A 101 7.70 -5.16 -26.19
CA LEU A 101 6.54 -5.83 -25.59
C LEU A 101 6.90 -7.11 -24.82
N SER A 102 7.94 -7.84 -25.24
CA SER A 102 8.40 -9.05 -24.54
C SER A 102 8.89 -8.77 -23.12
N ASP A 103 9.38 -7.56 -22.86
CA ASP A 103 9.90 -7.16 -21.55
C ASP A 103 8.78 -6.96 -20.53
N ALA A 104 7.53 -6.74 -20.98
CA ALA A 104 6.36 -6.57 -20.13
C ALA A 104 6.18 -7.75 -19.16
N ARG A 105 6.51 -8.98 -19.61
CA ARG A 105 6.43 -10.16 -18.75
C ARG A 105 7.49 -10.11 -17.65
N PHE A 106 8.75 -9.82 -17.99
CA PHE A 106 9.82 -9.77 -16.99
C PHE A 106 9.58 -8.64 -15.98
N VAL A 107 9.29 -7.43 -16.46
CA VAL A 107 9.07 -6.26 -15.60
C VAL A 107 7.81 -6.40 -14.76
N GLY A 108 6.68 -6.77 -15.36
CA GLY A 108 5.40 -6.91 -14.65
C GLY A 108 5.37 -8.13 -13.73
N TYR A 109 5.47 -9.34 -14.31
CA TYR A 109 5.36 -10.58 -13.54
C TYR A 109 6.58 -10.81 -12.63
N GLY A 110 7.80 -10.52 -13.10
CA GLY A 110 9.01 -10.61 -12.28
C GLY A 110 9.01 -9.61 -11.13
N GLY A 111 8.53 -8.37 -11.36
CA GLY A 111 8.33 -7.37 -10.31
C GLY A 111 7.38 -7.86 -9.20
N MET A 112 6.26 -8.49 -9.58
CA MET A 112 5.31 -9.06 -8.61
C MET A 112 5.87 -10.25 -7.82
N ILE A 113 6.71 -11.10 -8.43
CA ILE A 113 7.45 -12.11 -7.68
C ILE A 113 8.39 -11.43 -6.68
N GLY A 114 9.11 -10.39 -7.10
CA GLY A 114 10.00 -9.60 -6.23
C GLY A 114 9.26 -9.03 -5.02
N GLU A 115 8.10 -8.40 -5.22
CA GLU A 115 7.26 -7.92 -4.12
C GLU A 115 6.77 -9.04 -3.21
N GLY A 116 6.42 -10.21 -3.76
CA GLY A 116 6.09 -11.40 -2.97
C GLY A 116 7.24 -11.86 -2.08
N THR A 117 8.48 -11.84 -2.59
CA THR A 117 9.68 -12.16 -1.78
C THR A 117 9.94 -11.11 -0.70
N LEU A 118 9.67 -9.83 -0.96
CA LEU A 118 9.77 -8.78 0.04
C LEU A 118 8.70 -8.91 1.12
N ALA A 119 7.46 -9.22 0.73
CA ALA A 119 6.37 -9.46 1.68
C ALA A 119 6.73 -10.61 2.63
N LEU A 120 7.22 -11.74 2.09
CA LEU A 120 7.65 -12.88 2.90
C LEU A 120 8.80 -12.53 3.85
N ALA A 121 9.86 -11.88 3.34
CA ALA A 121 10.98 -11.44 4.18
C ALA A 121 10.52 -10.46 5.27
N SER A 122 9.58 -9.58 4.96
CA SER A 122 9.03 -8.62 5.91
C SER A 122 8.22 -9.29 7.01
N THR A 123 7.42 -10.31 6.66
CA THR A 123 6.70 -11.12 7.65
C THR A 123 7.67 -11.86 8.56
N ILE A 124 8.71 -12.48 8.01
CA ILE A 124 9.73 -13.18 8.81
C ILE A 124 10.43 -12.21 9.76
N ALA A 125 10.85 -11.04 9.27
CA ALA A 125 11.47 -10.01 10.09
C ALA A 125 10.55 -9.55 11.23
N ALA A 126 9.29 -9.25 10.93
CA ALA A 126 8.33 -8.74 11.91
C ALA A 126 7.85 -9.79 12.93
N VAL A 127 7.86 -11.08 12.58
CA VAL A 127 7.27 -12.15 13.40
C VAL A 127 8.33 -13.00 14.11
N ALA A 128 9.37 -13.41 13.39
CA ALA A 128 10.44 -14.26 13.93
C ALA A 128 11.69 -13.44 14.26
N GLY A 129 12.07 -12.49 13.39
CA GLY A 129 13.28 -11.66 13.56
C GLY A 129 13.25 -10.81 14.83
N ILE A 130 12.07 -10.41 15.31
CA ILE A 130 11.91 -9.67 16.57
C ILE A 130 12.45 -10.43 17.79
N SER A 131 12.43 -11.77 17.78
CA SER A 131 12.94 -12.61 18.87
C SER A 131 14.46 -12.53 19.03
N LEU A 132 15.16 -12.07 17.99
CA LEU A 132 16.62 -11.90 17.98
C LEU A 132 17.05 -10.53 18.53
N VAL A 133 16.11 -9.64 18.82
CA VAL A 133 16.41 -8.27 19.25
C VAL A 133 16.75 -8.26 20.74
N THR A 134 18.04 -8.17 21.05
CA THR A 134 18.57 -8.19 22.43
C THR A 134 18.21 -6.95 23.25
N GLN A 135 18.09 -5.79 22.62
CA GLN A 135 17.73 -4.55 23.30
C GLN A 135 17.12 -3.54 22.34
N CYS A 136 15.98 -2.96 22.71
CA CYS A 136 15.34 -1.88 21.97
C CYS A 136 14.56 -0.94 22.89
N ASN A 137 14.20 0.24 22.38
CA ASN A 137 13.27 1.14 23.06
C ASN A 137 11.97 1.21 22.24
N LEU A 138 10.86 0.75 22.83
CA LEU A 138 9.53 0.81 22.23
C LEU A 138 8.78 2.04 22.77
N PRO A 139 8.12 2.84 21.92
CA PRO A 139 7.42 4.06 22.34
C PRO A 139 6.40 3.87 23.48
N ALA A 140 5.72 2.72 23.53
CA ALA A 140 4.67 2.44 24.51
C ALA A 140 5.15 1.65 25.75
N VAL A 141 6.30 0.98 25.66
CA VAL A 141 6.81 0.05 26.70
C VAL A 141 8.09 0.58 27.37
N GLY A 142 8.87 1.40 26.67
CA GLY A 142 10.18 1.86 27.10
C GLY A 142 11.30 0.91 26.69
N ASN A 143 12.35 0.80 27.52
CA ASN A 143 13.49 -0.08 27.25
C ASN A 143 13.09 -1.55 27.47
N VAL A 144 13.29 -2.38 26.44
CA VAL A 144 13.00 -3.81 26.45
C VAL A 144 14.30 -4.55 26.16
N VAL A 145 14.61 -5.52 27.01
CA VAL A 145 15.69 -6.50 26.83
C VAL A 145 15.07 -7.80 26.35
N ASP A 146 15.70 -8.46 25.38
CA ASP A 146 15.25 -9.71 24.75
C ASP A 146 13.78 -9.66 24.32
N LEU A 147 13.55 -8.90 23.24
CA LEU A 147 12.21 -8.69 22.71
C LEU A 147 11.58 -10.01 22.25
N ASN A 148 10.29 -10.17 22.51
CA ASN A 148 9.52 -11.31 22.05
C ASN A 148 8.17 -10.88 21.47
N TRP A 149 7.44 -11.82 20.88
CA TRP A 149 6.18 -11.51 20.21
C TRP A 149 5.13 -10.96 21.19
N SER A 150 5.02 -11.57 22.38
CA SER A 150 4.02 -11.20 23.38
C SER A 150 4.18 -9.79 23.94
N VAL A 151 5.42 -9.29 24.06
CA VAL A 151 5.72 -7.91 24.48
C VAL A 151 5.47 -6.93 23.33
N TYR A 152 5.87 -7.29 22.11
CA TYR A 152 5.76 -6.38 20.97
C TYR A 152 4.32 -6.20 20.48
N TYR A 153 3.55 -7.29 20.50
CA TYR A 153 2.19 -7.36 20.01
C TYR A 153 1.18 -7.61 21.14
N ASP A 154 1.45 -7.22 22.38
CA ASP A 154 0.53 -7.37 23.53
C ASP A 154 -0.89 -6.83 23.27
N SER A 155 -1.03 -5.74 22.51
CA SER A 155 -2.30 -5.12 22.14
C SER A 155 -2.34 -4.64 20.69
N TRP A 156 -3.55 -4.52 20.13
CA TRP A 156 -3.77 -3.94 18.81
C TRP A 156 -3.26 -2.49 18.71
N SER A 157 -3.34 -1.73 19.81
CA SER A 157 -2.81 -0.37 19.90
C SER A 157 -1.30 -0.33 19.72
N HIS A 158 -0.56 -1.17 20.45
CA HIS A 158 0.90 -1.25 20.36
C HIS A 158 1.36 -1.79 19.01
N ALA A 159 0.70 -2.83 18.50
CA ALA A 159 0.92 -3.35 17.15
C ALA A 159 0.75 -2.26 16.08
N THR A 160 -0.28 -1.41 16.24
CA THR A 160 -0.57 -0.30 15.33
C THR A 160 0.44 0.83 15.42
N GLY A 161 0.95 1.13 16.62
CA GLY A 161 1.95 2.19 16.84
C GLY A 161 3.33 1.83 16.30
N ASN A 162 3.68 0.54 16.29
CA ASN A 162 5.06 0.10 16.03
C ASN A 162 5.29 -0.53 14.65
N LYS A 163 4.31 -0.53 13.74
CA LYS A 163 4.31 -1.27 12.45
C LYS A 163 5.65 -1.28 11.70
N ALA A 164 6.20 -0.09 11.40
CA ALA A 164 7.45 0.03 10.63
C ALA A 164 8.67 -0.39 11.45
N ALA A 165 8.64 -0.19 12.77
CA ALA A 165 9.73 -0.56 13.65
C ALA A 165 9.91 -2.09 13.72
N ALA A 166 8.86 -2.89 13.53
CA ALA A 166 8.94 -4.35 13.60
C ALA A 166 9.89 -4.89 12.52
N PHE A 167 9.69 -4.38 11.30
CA PHE A 167 10.53 -4.71 10.16
C PHE A 167 11.97 -4.22 10.33
N VAL A 168 12.16 -3.00 10.85
CA VAL A 168 13.51 -2.43 11.06
C VAL A 168 14.27 -3.15 12.16
N LEU A 169 13.63 -3.42 13.29
CA LEU A 169 14.25 -4.10 14.43
C LEU A 169 14.54 -5.55 14.12
N GLY A 170 13.53 -6.32 13.69
CA GLY A 170 13.70 -7.74 13.40
C GLY A 170 14.56 -8.01 12.17
N GLY A 171 14.42 -7.19 11.12
CA GLY A 171 15.31 -7.24 9.96
C GLY A 171 16.74 -6.83 10.31
N GLY A 172 16.90 -5.84 11.18
CA GLY A 172 18.20 -5.41 11.68
C GLY A 172 18.89 -6.53 12.47
N ALA A 173 18.16 -7.23 13.35
CA ALA A 173 18.69 -8.36 14.10
C ALA A 173 19.08 -9.55 13.19
N LEU A 174 18.31 -9.80 12.12
CA LEU A 174 18.68 -10.79 11.11
C LEU A 174 20.00 -10.43 10.41
N ILE A 175 20.20 -9.16 10.04
CA ILE A 175 21.46 -8.72 9.43
C ILE A 175 22.61 -8.72 10.46
N GLU A 176 22.34 -8.38 11.72
CA GLU A 176 23.33 -8.45 12.81
C GLU A 176 23.86 -9.89 12.99
N SER A 177 23.02 -10.91 12.80
CA SER A 177 23.44 -12.33 12.84
C SER A 177 24.49 -12.71 11.79
N LEU A 178 24.64 -11.92 10.73
CA LEU A 178 25.67 -12.11 9.69
C LEU A 178 27.03 -11.52 10.10
N GLY A 179 27.14 -10.91 11.28
CA GLY A 179 28.35 -10.27 11.79
C GLY A 179 28.44 -8.76 11.54
N PHE A 180 27.37 -8.12 11.04
CA PHE A 180 27.32 -6.66 10.95
C PHE A 180 27.07 -6.04 12.32
N SER A 181 27.58 -4.82 12.54
CA SER A 181 27.27 -4.10 13.77
C SER A 181 25.78 -3.73 13.82
N LYS A 182 25.20 -3.79 15.02
CA LYS A 182 23.79 -3.42 15.29
C LYS A 182 23.39 -2.08 14.68
N ASN A 183 24.24 -1.06 14.82
CA ASN A 183 23.98 0.28 14.28
C ASN A 183 23.92 0.27 12.75
N LEU A 184 24.83 -0.45 12.09
CA LEU A 184 24.82 -0.55 10.63
C LEU A 184 23.60 -1.33 10.14
N ALA A 185 23.31 -2.48 10.75
CA ALA A 185 22.19 -3.34 10.38
C ALA A 185 20.83 -2.63 10.50
N THR A 186 20.57 -1.99 11.64
CA THR A 186 19.34 -1.22 11.86
C THR A 186 19.24 0.00 10.95
N THR A 187 20.36 0.68 10.68
CA THR A 187 20.41 1.82 9.74
C THR A 187 20.09 1.38 8.32
N LEU A 188 20.68 0.28 7.85
CA LEU A 188 20.40 -0.28 6.52
C LEU A 188 18.92 -0.59 6.35
N MET A 189 18.30 -1.22 7.34
CA MET A 189 16.87 -1.52 7.33
C MET A 189 15.99 -0.26 7.36
N ALA A 190 16.36 0.74 8.18
CA ALA A 190 15.64 2.00 8.22
C ALA A 190 15.71 2.74 6.88
N VAL A 191 16.90 2.81 6.26
CA VAL A 191 17.10 3.43 4.94
C VAL A 191 16.27 2.70 3.88
N LEU A 192 16.23 1.37 3.92
CA LEU A 192 15.41 0.58 2.99
C LEU A 192 13.92 0.98 3.08
N VAL A 193 13.33 0.98 4.28
CA VAL A 193 11.92 1.38 4.48
C VAL A 193 11.66 2.82 4.02
N ILE A 194 12.53 3.76 4.41
CA ILE A 194 12.36 5.18 4.09
C ILE A 194 12.47 5.40 2.57
N SER A 195 13.41 4.73 1.91
CA SER A 195 13.57 4.80 0.46
C SER A 195 12.31 4.34 -0.27
N PHE A 196 11.69 3.23 0.13
CA PHE A 196 10.43 2.75 -0.46
C PHE A 196 9.24 3.66 -0.23
N ALA A 197 9.09 4.16 1.00
CA ALA A 197 8.03 5.09 1.32
C ALA A 197 8.15 6.36 0.44
N ALA A 198 9.38 6.81 0.21
CA ALA A 198 9.62 8.04 -0.50
C ALA A 198 9.56 7.92 -2.04
N THR A 199 9.80 6.75 -2.63
CA THR A 199 9.51 6.49 -4.06
C THR A 199 8.00 6.40 -4.31
N THR A 200 7.29 5.77 -3.38
CA THR A 200 5.82 5.68 -3.41
C THR A 200 5.20 7.08 -3.35
N LEU A 201 5.68 7.95 -2.45
CA LEU A 201 5.18 9.33 -2.30
C LEU A 201 5.32 10.16 -3.60
N ASP A 202 6.48 10.10 -4.24
CA ASP A 202 6.73 10.80 -5.51
C ASP A 202 5.84 10.27 -6.64
N THR A 203 5.78 8.94 -6.79
CA THR A 203 4.96 8.27 -7.80
C THR A 203 3.47 8.60 -7.61
N ALA A 204 2.96 8.50 -6.39
CA ALA A 204 1.56 8.80 -6.08
C ALA A 204 1.21 10.26 -6.39
N THR A 205 2.05 11.21 -5.99
CA THR A 205 1.81 12.63 -6.24
C THR A 205 1.80 12.95 -7.74
N ARG A 206 2.72 12.35 -8.50
CA ARG A 206 2.78 12.50 -9.96
C ARG A 206 1.58 11.86 -10.66
N VAL A 207 1.21 10.65 -10.30
CA VAL A 207 0.03 9.96 -10.83
C VAL A 207 -1.23 10.76 -10.55
N GLN A 208 -1.42 11.24 -9.32
CA GLN A 208 -2.59 12.02 -8.96
C GLN A 208 -2.66 13.34 -9.75
N ARG A 209 -1.52 14.00 -9.98
CA ARG A 209 -1.44 15.16 -10.87
C ARG A 209 -1.88 14.81 -12.30
N PHE A 210 -1.43 13.68 -12.85
CA PHE A 210 -1.85 13.25 -14.19
C PHE A 210 -3.36 13.04 -14.27
N ILE A 211 -3.95 12.32 -13.30
CA ILE A 211 -5.40 12.09 -13.22
C ILE A 211 -6.16 13.42 -13.16
N LEU A 212 -5.71 14.36 -12.32
CA LEU A 212 -6.33 15.68 -12.19
C LEU A 212 -6.25 16.50 -13.50
N SER A 213 -5.12 16.46 -14.18
CA SER A 213 -4.95 17.17 -15.46
C SER A 213 -5.74 16.53 -16.62
N GLU A 214 -5.83 15.20 -16.64
CA GLU A 214 -6.69 14.46 -17.58
C GLU A 214 -8.17 14.78 -17.33
N LEU A 215 -8.60 14.76 -16.07
CA LEU A 215 -9.95 15.13 -15.67
C LEU A 215 -10.28 16.58 -16.05
N GLY A 216 -9.33 17.51 -15.84
CA GLY A 216 -9.46 18.90 -16.28
C GLY A 216 -9.55 19.07 -17.79
N SER A 217 -8.96 18.14 -18.54
CA SER A 217 -9.04 18.10 -20.00
C SER A 217 -10.39 17.58 -20.48
N VAL A 218 -10.86 16.48 -19.90
CA VAL A 218 -12.16 15.85 -20.23
C VAL A 218 -13.34 16.74 -19.83
N LEU A 219 -13.32 17.30 -18.62
CA LEU A 219 -14.38 18.17 -18.09
C LEU A 219 -14.21 19.65 -18.50
N ASN A 220 -13.18 19.98 -19.27
CA ASN A 220 -12.83 21.33 -19.70
C ASN A 220 -12.63 22.36 -18.56
N ILE A 221 -12.17 21.91 -17.40
CA ILE A 221 -11.85 22.75 -16.23
C ILE A 221 -10.45 23.36 -16.42
N LYS A 222 -10.38 24.62 -16.89
CA LYS A 222 -9.12 25.31 -17.24
C LYS A 222 -8.04 25.27 -16.15
N PRO A 223 -8.33 25.51 -14.85
CA PRO A 223 -7.30 25.48 -13.82
C PRO A 223 -6.59 24.13 -13.67
N LEU A 224 -7.32 23.01 -13.79
CA LEU A 224 -6.78 21.66 -13.63
C LEU A 224 -5.84 21.24 -14.76
N LYS A 225 -5.92 21.90 -15.93
CA LYS A 225 -4.99 21.69 -17.05
C LYS A 225 -3.57 22.19 -16.73
N ASN A 226 -3.43 23.13 -15.79
CA ASN A 226 -2.12 23.62 -15.36
C ASN A 226 -1.46 22.63 -14.41
N LYS A 227 -0.29 22.11 -14.79
CA LYS A 227 0.49 21.14 -14.01
C LYS A 227 0.76 21.59 -12.57
N LEU A 228 1.03 22.88 -12.32
CA LEU A 228 1.33 23.40 -10.98
C LEU A 228 0.07 23.41 -10.11
N ILE A 229 -1.04 23.87 -10.67
CA ILE A 229 -2.33 23.91 -9.96
C ILE A 229 -2.81 22.50 -9.63
N ALA A 230 -2.72 21.57 -10.60
CA ALA A 230 -3.04 20.16 -10.37
C ALA A 230 -2.15 19.54 -9.28
N THR A 231 -0.87 19.92 -9.21
CA THR A 231 0.04 19.48 -8.13
C THR A 231 -0.39 20.01 -6.77
N LEU A 232 -0.72 21.30 -6.67
CA LEU A 232 -1.17 21.90 -5.42
C LEU A 232 -2.48 21.25 -4.93
N ILE A 233 -3.41 20.97 -5.84
CA ILE A 233 -4.66 20.27 -5.53
C ILE A 233 -4.42 18.81 -5.13
N ALA A 234 -3.34 18.18 -5.58
CA ALA A 234 -2.94 16.85 -5.11
C ALA A 234 -2.30 16.90 -3.71
N VAL A 235 -1.36 17.83 -3.49
CA VAL A 235 -0.53 17.89 -2.29
C VAL A 235 -1.25 18.50 -1.08
N ILE A 236 -1.98 19.60 -1.25
CA ILE A 236 -2.57 20.34 -0.13
C ILE A 236 -3.59 19.49 0.64
N PRO A 237 -4.58 18.84 0.01
CA PRO A 237 -5.51 17.98 0.73
C PRO A 237 -4.80 16.82 1.44
N ALA A 238 -3.82 16.19 0.79
CA ALA A 238 -3.04 15.12 1.40
C ALA A 238 -2.25 15.60 2.63
N MET A 239 -1.66 16.80 2.56
CA MET A 239 -0.96 17.43 3.69
C MET A 239 -1.91 17.75 4.84
N LEU A 240 -3.09 18.31 4.55
CA LEU A 240 -4.10 18.62 5.57
C LEU A 240 -4.52 17.35 6.32
N LEU A 241 -4.75 16.24 5.61
CA LEU A 241 -5.14 14.96 6.22
C LEU A 241 -4.08 14.36 7.16
N VAL A 242 -2.80 14.72 6.99
CA VAL A 242 -1.72 14.28 7.90
C VAL A 242 -1.69 15.11 9.17
N PHE A 243 -2.04 16.40 9.09
CA PHE A 243 -2.05 17.31 10.25
C PHE A 243 -3.37 17.32 11.01
N THR A 244 -4.46 16.83 10.43
CA THR A 244 -5.75 16.69 11.12
C THR A 244 -5.82 15.36 11.87
N ASN A 245 -6.35 15.42 13.08
CA ASN A 245 -6.65 14.24 13.88
C ASN A 245 -8.16 14.01 13.94
N VAL A 246 -8.56 12.73 13.86
CA VAL A 246 -9.96 12.30 13.98
C VAL A 246 -9.99 11.16 15.00
N SER A 247 -10.99 11.18 15.87
CA SER A 247 -11.26 10.05 16.77
C SER A 247 -11.71 8.86 15.95
N ASP A 248 -10.96 7.75 16.03
CA ASP A 248 -11.31 6.49 15.40
C ASP A 248 -12.64 5.99 16.00
N PRO A 249 -13.72 5.86 15.22
CA PRO A 249 -15.03 5.48 15.73
C PRO A 249 -15.08 4.07 16.33
N SER A 250 -14.18 3.18 15.94
CA SER A 250 -14.12 1.81 16.48
C SER A 250 -13.41 1.69 17.82
N THR A 251 -12.42 2.55 18.07
CA THR A 251 -11.54 2.45 19.25
C THR A 251 -11.62 3.65 20.17
N GLY A 252 -12.26 4.75 19.76
CA GLY A 252 -12.29 6.03 20.47
C GLY A 252 -10.94 6.75 20.50
N VAL A 253 -9.88 6.15 19.95
CA VAL A 253 -8.52 6.69 19.98
C VAL A 253 -8.37 7.76 18.91
N VAL A 254 -7.87 8.94 19.30
CA VAL A 254 -7.53 10.02 18.37
C VAL A 254 -6.32 9.59 17.54
N LYS A 255 -6.51 9.48 16.22
CA LYS A 255 -5.46 9.13 15.25
C LYS A 255 -5.38 10.21 14.17
N GLN A 256 -4.24 10.28 13.48
CA GLN A 256 -4.14 11.12 12.28
C GLN A 256 -5.14 10.63 11.24
N THR A 257 -5.78 11.57 10.55
CA THR A 257 -6.91 11.28 9.65
C THR A 257 -6.53 10.28 8.56
N GLY A 258 -5.31 10.38 8.03
CA GLY A 258 -4.78 9.42 7.05
C GLY A 258 -4.85 7.95 7.49
N TRP A 259 -4.67 7.65 8.78
CA TRP A 259 -4.74 6.28 9.29
C TRP A 259 -6.16 5.76 9.43
N VAL A 260 -7.10 6.65 9.77
CA VAL A 260 -8.53 6.31 9.79
C VAL A 260 -9.05 6.07 8.37
N LEU A 261 -8.50 6.78 7.38
CA LEU A 261 -8.81 6.61 5.95
C LEU A 261 -8.17 5.36 5.32
N TRP A 262 -7.20 4.70 5.97
CA TRP A 262 -6.46 3.59 5.37
C TRP A 262 -7.35 2.44 4.87
N PRO A 263 -8.38 1.98 5.60
CA PRO A 263 -9.27 0.93 5.10
C PRO A 263 -10.09 1.38 3.89
N ILE A 264 -10.51 2.65 3.83
CA ILE A 264 -11.23 3.23 2.69
C ILE A 264 -10.32 3.31 1.47
N PHE A 265 -9.07 3.76 1.66
CA PHE A 265 -8.02 3.72 0.64
C PHE A 265 -7.76 2.28 0.14
N GLY A 266 -7.68 1.32 1.06
CA GLY A 266 -7.55 -0.09 0.74
C GLY A 266 -8.70 -0.60 -0.13
N ALA A 267 -9.93 -0.27 0.24
CA ALA A 267 -11.11 -0.63 -0.52
C ALA A 267 -11.15 0.04 -1.90
N SER A 268 -10.79 1.31 -2.02
CA SER A 268 -10.71 1.99 -3.33
C SER A 268 -9.62 1.39 -4.22
N ASN A 269 -8.51 0.96 -3.64
CA ASN A 269 -7.46 0.23 -4.35
C ASN A 269 -7.93 -1.14 -4.85
N GLN A 270 -8.70 -1.89 -4.03
CA GLN A 270 -9.30 -3.15 -4.46
C GLN A 270 -10.39 -2.96 -5.53
N MET A 271 -11.17 -1.88 -5.44
CA MET A 271 -12.13 -1.49 -6.49
C MET A 271 -11.43 -1.27 -7.83
N LEU A 272 -10.29 -0.57 -7.83
CA LEU A 272 -9.51 -0.33 -9.04
C LEU A 272 -8.91 -1.63 -9.59
N ALA A 273 -8.42 -2.53 -8.73
CA ALA A 273 -7.99 -3.86 -9.16
C ALA A 273 -9.13 -4.65 -9.81
N ALA A 274 -10.32 -4.63 -9.22
CA ALA A 274 -11.52 -5.26 -9.76
C ALA A 274 -11.91 -4.67 -11.12
N LEU A 275 -11.82 -3.34 -11.31
CA LEU A 275 -12.05 -2.67 -12.60
C LEU A 275 -11.09 -3.19 -13.68
N ILE A 276 -9.81 -3.27 -13.36
CA ILE A 276 -8.77 -3.75 -14.30
C ILE A 276 -9.05 -5.21 -14.68
N LEU A 277 -9.32 -6.07 -13.71
CA LEU A 277 -9.65 -7.47 -13.96
C LEU A 277 -10.95 -7.60 -14.77
N MET A 278 -11.94 -6.73 -14.57
CA MET A 278 -13.16 -6.70 -15.39
C MET A 278 -12.85 -6.35 -16.84
N ILE A 279 -12.07 -5.30 -17.08
CA ILE A 279 -11.65 -4.91 -18.44
C ILE A 279 -10.88 -6.06 -19.11
N LEU A 280 -9.94 -6.69 -18.41
CA LEU A 280 -9.18 -7.83 -18.93
C LEU A 280 -10.06 -9.05 -19.19
N THR A 281 -11.00 -9.35 -18.30
CA THR A 281 -11.97 -10.45 -18.45
C THR A 281 -12.82 -10.25 -19.70
N LEU A 282 -13.37 -9.05 -19.88
CA LEU A 282 -14.12 -8.69 -21.08
C LEU A 282 -13.24 -8.80 -22.32
N TYR A 283 -12.01 -8.27 -22.30
CA TYR A 283 -11.08 -8.38 -23.43
C TYR A 283 -10.80 -9.85 -23.82
N PHE A 284 -10.48 -10.71 -22.85
CA PHE A 284 -10.23 -12.14 -23.09
C PHE A 284 -11.46 -12.85 -23.63
N TRP A 285 -12.64 -12.53 -23.10
CA TRP A 285 -13.91 -13.04 -23.62
C TRP A 285 -14.11 -12.70 -25.10
N GLN A 286 -13.88 -11.44 -25.47
CA GLN A 286 -13.99 -10.99 -26.86
C GLN A 286 -12.99 -11.67 -27.81
N ARG A 287 -11.82 -12.07 -27.28
CA ARG A 287 -10.77 -12.78 -28.02
C ARG A 287 -10.94 -14.31 -27.99
N LYS A 288 -12.04 -14.81 -27.42
CA LYS A 288 -12.30 -16.26 -27.22
C LYS A 288 -11.15 -16.96 -26.48
N LYS A 289 -10.56 -16.28 -25.49
CA LYS A 289 -9.50 -16.81 -24.62
C LYS A 289 -10.09 -17.20 -23.25
N PRO A 290 -9.42 -18.08 -22.47
CA PRO A 290 -9.89 -18.49 -21.15
C PRO A 290 -10.08 -17.29 -20.20
N ILE A 291 -11.29 -17.13 -19.65
CA ILE A 291 -11.64 -15.98 -18.81
C ILE A 291 -11.55 -16.27 -17.31
N PHE A 292 -11.64 -17.54 -16.90
CA PHE A 292 -11.71 -17.92 -15.48
C PHE A 292 -10.54 -17.42 -14.62
N PRO A 293 -9.27 -17.43 -15.10
CA PRO A 293 -8.15 -16.88 -14.32
C PRO A 293 -8.28 -15.39 -13.98
N LEU A 294 -9.11 -14.65 -14.71
CA LEU A 294 -9.36 -13.23 -14.50
C LEU A 294 -10.68 -12.99 -13.77
N LEU A 295 -11.73 -13.74 -14.16
CA LEU A 295 -13.08 -13.61 -13.64
C LEU A 295 -13.18 -14.01 -12.16
N ILE A 296 -12.51 -15.09 -11.73
CA ILE A 296 -12.60 -15.57 -10.34
C ILE A 296 -11.99 -14.54 -9.37
N PRO A 297 -10.74 -14.05 -9.58
CA PRO A 297 -10.20 -12.98 -8.75
C PRO A 297 -11.02 -11.69 -8.83
N MET A 298 -11.58 -11.35 -10.01
CA MET A 298 -12.43 -10.18 -10.17
C MET A 298 -13.65 -10.23 -9.24
N LEU A 299 -14.43 -11.32 -9.29
CA LEU A 299 -15.63 -11.49 -8.47
C LEU A 299 -15.29 -11.52 -6.98
N PHE A 300 -14.19 -12.19 -6.62
CA PHE A 300 -13.70 -12.21 -5.25
C PHE A 300 -13.38 -10.80 -4.74
N LEU A 301 -12.58 -10.02 -5.47
CA LEU A 301 -12.22 -8.65 -5.09
C LEU A 301 -13.44 -7.72 -5.05
N MET A 302 -14.37 -7.85 -5.99
CA MET A 302 -15.63 -7.09 -5.96
C MET A 302 -16.41 -7.37 -4.67
N GLY A 303 -16.57 -8.65 -4.31
CA GLY A 303 -17.24 -9.06 -3.08
C GLY A 303 -16.53 -8.49 -1.84
N ILE A 304 -15.23 -8.73 -1.70
CA ILE A 304 -14.42 -8.21 -0.58
C ILE A 304 -14.54 -6.70 -0.44
N THR A 305 -14.48 -5.97 -1.55
CA THR A 305 -14.57 -4.51 -1.56
C THR A 305 -15.93 -4.05 -1.05
N ILE A 306 -17.02 -4.62 -1.57
CA ILE A 306 -18.39 -4.30 -1.13
C ILE A 306 -18.58 -4.62 0.36
N PHE A 307 -18.18 -5.81 0.81
CA PHE A 307 -18.31 -6.19 2.22
C PHE A 307 -17.50 -5.29 3.15
N SER A 308 -16.28 -4.91 2.74
CA SER A 308 -15.41 -4.01 3.52
C SER A 308 -15.99 -2.60 3.62
N LEU A 309 -16.50 -2.04 2.52
CA LEU A 309 -17.12 -0.73 2.50
C LEU A 309 -18.43 -0.70 3.30
N ILE A 310 -19.27 -1.74 3.21
CA ILE A 310 -20.49 -1.83 4.03
C ILE A 310 -20.14 -1.93 5.52
N TYR A 311 -19.13 -2.71 5.87
CA TYR A 311 -18.66 -2.81 7.25
C TYR A 311 -18.21 -1.43 7.77
N LYS A 312 -17.39 -0.71 7.01
CA LYS A 312 -16.88 0.62 7.39
C LYS A 312 -17.96 1.70 7.39
N ALA A 313 -18.89 1.68 6.44
CA ALA A 313 -20.05 2.56 6.44
C ALA A 313 -20.89 2.39 7.72
N LYS A 314 -21.10 1.17 8.20
CA LYS A 314 -21.81 0.93 9.48
C LYS A 314 -21.06 1.49 10.68
N GLU A 315 -19.74 1.39 10.69
CA GLU A 315 -18.87 1.93 11.74
C GLU A 315 -18.88 3.47 11.78
N PHE A 316 -18.96 4.10 10.60
CA PHE A 316 -18.96 5.55 10.47
C PHE A 316 -20.35 6.19 10.55
N PHE A 317 -21.42 5.39 10.51
CA PHE A 317 -22.79 5.87 10.64
C PHE A 317 -23.00 6.53 12.01
N GLY A 318 -23.38 7.82 12.00
CA GLY A 318 -23.61 8.61 13.22
C GLY A 318 -22.34 9.09 13.94
N SER A 319 -21.15 8.58 13.60
CA SER A 319 -19.89 8.99 14.21
C SER A 319 -19.11 9.98 13.33
N ASN A 320 -19.01 9.74 12.03
CA ASN A 320 -18.32 10.61 11.09
C ASN A 320 -19.03 10.67 9.74
N LEU A 321 -19.76 11.76 9.50
CA LEU A 321 -20.54 11.97 8.29
C LEU A 321 -19.68 11.98 7.02
N LEU A 322 -18.47 12.54 7.06
CA LEU A 322 -17.58 12.63 5.91
C LEU A 322 -17.12 11.22 5.48
N LEU A 323 -16.63 10.42 6.42
CA LEU A 323 -16.16 9.06 6.14
C LEU A 323 -17.30 8.15 5.68
N PHE A 324 -18.47 8.27 6.34
CA PHE A 324 -19.68 7.58 5.91
C PHE A 324 -20.06 7.94 4.48
N ALA A 325 -20.10 9.23 4.13
CA ALA A 325 -20.45 9.68 2.80
C ALA A 325 -19.46 9.17 1.74
N LEU A 326 -18.16 9.12 2.06
CA LEU A 326 -17.14 8.55 1.18
C LEU A 326 -17.35 7.05 0.94
N ASP A 327 -17.67 6.28 1.97
CA ASP A 327 -17.95 4.84 1.82
C ASP A 327 -19.20 4.60 0.95
N ILE A 328 -20.29 5.33 1.20
CA ILE A 328 -21.50 5.24 0.38
C ILE A 328 -21.22 5.62 -1.08
N PHE A 329 -20.42 6.66 -1.31
CA PHE A 329 -20.00 7.04 -2.65
C PHE A 329 -19.20 5.93 -3.35
N LEU A 330 -18.23 5.32 -2.68
CA LEU A 330 -17.45 4.20 -3.23
C LEU A 330 -18.32 2.96 -3.49
N ILE A 331 -19.29 2.67 -2.63
CA ILE A 331 -20.30 1.61 -2.86
C ILE A 331 -21.10 1.90 -4.13
N GLY A 332 -21.52 3.15 -4.33
CA GLY A 332 -22.19 3.58 -5.55
C GLY A 332 -21.33 3.36 -6.80
N LEU A 333 -20.04 3.71 -6.73
CA LEU A 333 -19.11 3.53 -7.85
C LEU A 333 -18.90 2.05 -8.22
N ILE A 334 -18.71 1.16 -7.24
CA ILE A 334 -18.54 -0.28 -7.53
C ILE A 334 -19.82 -0.91 -8.09
N ILE A 335 -21.00 -0.51 -7.60
CA ILE A 335 -22.28 -0.97 -8.15
C ILE A 335 -22.43 -0.48 -9.60
N TRP A 336 -22.14 0.79 -9.88
CA TRP A 336 -22.18 1.33 -11.23
C TRP A 336 -21.22 0.57 -12.16
N MET A 337 -19.98 0.32 -11.72
CA MET A 337 -19.01 -0.48 -12.46
C MET A 337 -19.54 -1.87 -12.81
N ILE A 338 -20.18 -2.56 -11.85
CA ILE A 338 -20.78 -3.89 -12.07
C ILE A 338 -21.88 -3.82 -13.13
N ILE A 339 -22.76 -2.81 -13.03
CA ILE A 339 -23.85 -2.59 -13.99
C ILE A 339 -23.28 -2.38 -15.40
N GLU A 340 -22.29 -1.52 -15.57
CA GLU A 340 -21.65 -1.28 -16.88
C GLU A 340 -21.03 -2.56 -17.45
N GLY A 341 -20.33 -3.34 -16.62
CA GLY A 341 -19.77 -4.63 -17.01
C GLY A 341 -20.84 -5.59 -17.53
N LEU A 342 -21.97 -5.69 -16.83
CA LEU A 342 -23.09 -6.54 -17.23
C LEU A 342 -23.77 -6.03 -18.51
N VAL A 343 -23.98 -4.72 -18.64
CA VAL A 343 -24.58 -4.10 -19.84
C VAL A 343 -23.76 -4.41 -21.09
N ILE A 344 -22.42 -4.34 -21.02
CA ILE A 344 -21.52 -4.69 -22.12
C ILE A 344 -21.71 -6.16 -22.54
N VAL A 345 -21.80 -7.07 -21.57
CA VAL A 345 -22.02 -8.49 -21.83
C VAL A 345 -23.38 -8.71 -22.49
N PHE A 346 -24.46 -8.16 -21.93
CA PHE A 346 -25.82 -8.32 -22.48
C PHE A 346 -25.95 -7.75 -23.89
N ASN A 347 -25.41 -6.56 -24.14
CA ASN A 347 -25.46 -5.93 -25.46
C ASN A 347 -24.70 -6.72 -26.52
N LYS A 348 -23.63 -7.41 -26.12
CA LYS A 348 -22.83 -8.22 -27.05
C LYS A 348 -23.44 -9.59 -27.30
N VAL A 349 -24.04 -10.23 -26.27
CA VAL A 349 -24.80 -11.47 -26.44
C VAL A 349 -26.02 -11.27 -27.34
N LYS A 350 -26.72 -10.13 -27.23
CA LYS A 350 -27.85 -9.80 -28.13
C LYS A 350 -27.46 -9.56 -29.59
N LYS A 351 -26.19 -9.29 -29.88
CA LYS A 351 -25.68 -9.01 -31.24
C LYS A 351 -25.11 -10.25 -31.94
N VAL A 352 -24.93 -11.35 -31.22
CA VAL A 352 -24.42 -12.65 -31.72
C VAL A 352 -25.59 -13.56 -32.01
#